data_AF-Q9AMG7-F1
#
_entry.id   AF-Q9AMG7-F1
#
_cell.length_a   1.000
_cell.length_b   1.000
_cell.length_c   1.000
_cell.angle_alpha   90.00
_cell.angle_beta   90.00
_cell.angle_gamma   90.00
#
_symmetry.space_group_name_H-M   'P 1'
#
loop_
_entity.id
_entity.type
_entity.pdbx_description
1 polymer ?
#
loop_
_entity_poly.entity_id
_entity_poly.type
_entity_poly.pdbx_seq_one_letter_code
_entity_poly.pdbx_strand_id
1 'polypeptide(L)' 'SKKRQFRQLWIARINAAARQNGLSYSRFINGLKKASIEIDRKILADIAVFDKA' A
#
# COMPACT_ATOMS: atom_id res chain seq x y z
N SER A 1 14.82 -12.32 7.39
CA SER A 1 14.30 -13.37 6.49
C SER A 1 13.67 -12.74 5.26
N LYS A 2 13.71 -13.40 4.09
CA LYS A 2 13.21 -12.87 2.79
C LYS A 2 11.80 -12.24 2.88
N LYS A 3 10.90 -12.81 3.68
CA LYS A 3 9.55 -12.28 3.95
C LYS A 3 9.54 -10.84 4.48
N ARG A 4 10.49 -10.44 5.33
CA ARG A 4 10.60 -9.08 5.87
C ARG A 4 11.00 -8.07 4.80
N GLN A 5 11.91 -8.46 3.90
CA GLN A 5 12.35 -7.61 2.79
C GLN A 5 11.19 -7.35 1.81
N PHE A 6 10.42 -8.38 1.45
CA PHE A 6 9.23 -8.19 0.61
C PHE A 6 8.20 -7.29 1.27
N ARG A 7 7.97 -7.44 2.58
CA ARG A 7 7.05 -6.57 3.31
C ARG A 7 7.50 -5.11 3.31
N GLN A 8 8.79 -4.86 3.47
CA GLN A 8 9.36 -3.51 3.36
C GLN A 8 9.18 -2.94 1.95
N LEU A 9 9.40 -3.75 0.90
CA LEU A 9 9.19 -3.34 -0.49
C LEU A 9 7.72 -2.97 -0.76
N TRP A 10 6.77 -3.78 -0.29
CA TRP A 10 5.34 -3.48 -0.46
C TRP A 10 4.93 -2.21 0.26
N ILE A 11 5.39 -2.01 1.49
CA ILE A 11 5.13 -0.77 2.24
C ILE A 11 5.71 0.43 1.51
N ALA A 12 6.94 0.33 0.96
CA ALA A 12 7.55 1.41 0.20
C ALA A 12 6.75 1.77 -1.05
N ARG A 13 6.28 0.77 -1.80
CA ARG A 13 5.43 0.95 -3.00
C ARG A 13 4.10 1.64 -2.66
N ILE A 14 3.38 1.13 -1.67
CA ILE A 14 2.10 1.71 -1.24
C ILE A 14 2.31 3.14 -0.72
N ASN A 15 3.38 3.39 0.03
CA ASN A 15 3.68 4.71 0.56
C ASN A 15 4.00 5.73 -0.55
N ALA A 16 4.68 5.30 -1.62
CA ALA A 16 4.93 6.17 -2.78
C ALA A 16 3.61 6.57 -3.46
N ALA A 17 2.72 5.61 -3.75
CA ALA A 17 1.43 5.89 -4.38
C ALA A 17 0.49 6.71 -3.46
N ALA A 18 0.44 6.39 -2.16
CA ALA A 18 -0.34 7.16 -1.20
C ALA A 18 0.14 8.63 -1.15
N ARG A 19 1.46 8.85 -1.15
CA ARG A 19 2.04 10.21 -1.14
C ARG A 19 1.73 11.01 -2.40
N GLN A 20 1.70 10.37 -3.56
CA GLN A 20 1.26 11.03 -4.80
C GLN A 20 -0.19 11.55 -4.70
N ASN A 21 -1.01 10.90 -3.88
CA ASN A 21 -2.38 11.29 -3.59
C ASN A 21 -2.52 12.14 -2.30
N GLY A 22 -1.42 12.70 -1.78
CA GLY A 22 -1.44 13.53 -0.56
C GLY A 22 -1.75 12.77 0.74
N LEU A 23 -1.70 11.44 0.72
CA LEU A 23 -2.00 10.57 1.87
C LEU A 23 -0.74 9.89 2.40
N SER A 24 -0.73 9.62 3.72
CA SER A 24 0.28 8.73 4.31
C SER A 24 -0.21 7.29 4.30
N TYR A 25 0.73 6.33 4.24
CA TYR A 25 0.42 4.90 4.34
C TYR A 25 -0.52 4.58 5.52
N SER A 26 -0.26 5.13 6.71
CA SER A 26 -1.08 4.89 7.89
C SER A 26 -2.51 5.42 7.75
N ARG A 27 -2.69 6.60 7.15
CA ARG A 27 -4.04 7.14 6.88
C ARG A 27 -4.76 6.32 5.83
N PHE A 28 -4.07 5.92 4.77
CA PHE A 28 -4.63 5.08 3.71
C PHE A 28 -5.12 3.74 4.25
N ILE A 29 -4.28 3.00 4.99
CA ILE A 29 -4.65 1.71 5.59
C ILE A 29 -5.76 1.86 6.63
N ASN A 30 -5.77 2.95 7.41
CA ASN A 30 -6.86 3.25 8.32
C ASN A 30 -8.18 3.50 7.56
N GLY A 31 -8.13 4.20 6.43
CA GLY A 31 -9.28 4.40 5.55
C GLY A 31 -9.85 3.09 5.02
N LEU A 32 -8.99 2.19 4.52
CA LEU A 32 -9.40 0.86 4.07
C LEU A 32 -10.08 0.06 5.18
N LYS A 33 -9.52 0.08 6.40
CA LYS A 33 -10.12 -0.60 7.55
C LYS A 33 -11.48 0.00 7.94
N LYS A 34 -11.61 1.33 7.90
CA LYS A 34 -12.89 2.02 8.19
C LYS A 34 -13.94 1.75 7.13
N ALA A 35 -13.53 1.54 5.87
CA ALA A 35 -14.40 1.16 4.77
C ALA A 35 -14.67 -0.36 4.73
N SER A 36 -14.17 -1.14 5.70
CA SER A 36 -14.27 -2.61 5.73
C SER A 36 -13.75 -3.29 4.46
N ILE A 37 -12.74 -2.68 3.82
CA ILE A 37 -12.08 -3.23 2.63
C ILE A 37 -10.90 -4.09 3.09
N GLU A 38 -11.05 -5.40 3.00
CA GLU A 38 -9.97 -6.35 3.22
C GLU A 38 -9.24 -6.65 1.90
N ILE A 39 -8.04 -6.07 1.74
CA ILE A 39 -7.18 -6.32 0.58
C ILE A 39 -5.78 -6.75 1.03
N ASP A 40 -5.19 -7.72 0.33
CA ASP A 40 -3.81 -8.14 0.58
C ASP A 40 -2.84 -7.01 0.18
N ARG A 41 -1.89 -6.73 1.08
CA ARG A 41 -0.84 -5.72 0.86
C ARG A 41 0.06 -6.07 -0.33
N LYS A 42 0.19 -7.34 -0.70
CA LYS A 42 0.89 -7.75 -1.92
C LYS A 42 0.17 -7.23 -3.16
N ILE A 43 -1.11 -7.54 -3.28
CA ILE A 43 -1.95 -7.11 -4.41
C ILE A 43 -2.03 -5.58 -4.44
N LEU A 44 -2.24 -4.96 -3.28
CA LEU A 44 -2.28 -3.51 -3.15
C LEU A 44 -0.98 -2.83 -3.59
N ALA A 45 0.18 -3.42 -3.26
CA ALA A 45 1.48 -2.92 -3.69
C ALA A 45 1.74 -3.14 -5.18
N ASP A 46 1.18 -4.19 -5.77
CA ASP A 46 1.24 -4.41 -7.21
C ASP A 46 0.34 -3.40 -7.94
N ILE A 47 -0.92 -3.20 -7.50
CA ILE A 47 -1.81 -2.15 -8.05
C ILE A 47 -1.13 -0.76 -7.97
N ALA A 48 -0.55 -0.41 -6.83
CA ALA A 48 0.17 0.86 -6.64
C ALA A 48 1.36 1.07 -7.59
N VAL A 49 1.90 -0.01 -8.18
CA VAL A 49 3.01 0.05 -9.14
C VAL A 49 2.53 0.02 -10.58
N PHE A 50 1.51 -0.79 -10.87
CA PHE A 50 1.00 -1.03 -12.23
C PHE A 50 -0.06 -0.01 -12.67
N ASP A 51 -0.85 0.54 -11.74
CA ASP A 51 -1.89 1.52 -12.02
C ASP A 51 -1.38 2.94 -11.74
N LYS A 52 -0.39 3.36 -12.53
CA LYS A 52 0.03 4.76 -12.58
C LYS A 52 -0.78 5.45 -13.68
N ALA A 53 -1.91 6.02 -13.30
CA ALA A 53 -2.66 6.96 -14.13
C ALA A 53 -1.86 8.26 -14.35
#